data_AF-A0A0B2RUG9-F1
#
_entry.id   AF-A0A0B2RUG9-F1
#
_cell.length_a   1.000
_cell.length_b   1.000
_cell.length_c   1.000
_cell.angle_alpha   90.00
_cell.angle_beta   90.00
_cell.angle_gamma   90.00
#
_symmetry.space_group_name_H-M   'P 1'
#
loop_
_entity.id
_entity.type
_entity.pdbx_description
1 polymer ?
#
loop_
_entity_poly.entity_id
_entity_poly.type
_entity_poly.pdbx_seq_one_letter_code
_entity_poly.pdbx_strand_id
1 'polypeptide(L)'
;MLKDKSFLRCQLTRYELYFSLLLFLFLIKLLGHFVHLANHIKVSIRMVMWGFILLQQLIVLFLVFKLDESYTPSKFSIRAGDGFHNLKEIKTVELVKATGWVYLSLSGADPR
;
A
#
# COMPACT_ATOMS: atom_id res chain seq x y z
N MET A 1 -9.49 -51.00 -47.22
CA MET A 1 -8.16 -50.59 -46.69
C MET A 1 -7.95 -49.06 -46.61
N LEU A 2 -8.53 -48.24 -47.50
CA LEU A 2 -8.43 -46.75 -47.45
C LEU A 2 -9.30 -46.06 -46.38
N LYS A 3 -10.43 -46.68 -45.99
CA LYS A 3 -11.38 -46.15 -44.98
C LYS A 3 -10.81 -46.15 -43.55
N ASP A 4 -9.79 -46.97 -43.33
CA ASP A 4 -9.16 -47.20 -42.03
C ASP A 4 -8.09 -46.13 -41.72
N LYS A 5 -7.33 -45.72 -42.75
CA LYS A 5 -6.32 -44.65 -42.62
C LYS A 5 -6.95 -43.27 -42.41
N SER A 6 -8.11 -42.99 -43.01
CA SER A 6 -8.83 -41.73 -42.79
C SER A 6 -9.49 -41.68 -41.41
N PHE A 7 -9.98 -42.81 -40.91
CA PHE A 7 -10.53 -42.93 -39.55
C PHE A 7 -9.46 -42.71 -38.47
N LEU A 8 -8.31 -43.38 -38.58
CA LEU A 8 -7.19 -43.21 -37.64
C LEU A 8 -6.63 -41.78 -37.66
N ARG A 9 -6.57 -41.14 -38.83
CA ARG A 9 -6.16 -39.73 -38.96
C ARG A 9 -7.14 -38.79 -38.26
N CYS A 10 -8.45 -39.03 -38.38
CA CYS A 10 -9.50 -38.25 -37.72
C CYS A 10 -9.55 -38.47 -36.19
N GLN A 11 -9.21 -39.67 -35.72
CA GLN A 11 -9.04 -39.95 -34.28
C GLN A 11 -7.80 -39.23 -33.74
N LEU A 12 -6.66 -39.33 -34.42
CA LEU A 12 -5.42 -38.65 -34.03
C LEU A 12 -5.60 -37.12 -33.96
N THR A 13 -6.24 -36.50 -34.95
CA THR A 13 -6.53 -35.05 -34.92
C THR A 13 -7.45 -34.64 -33.77
N ARG A 14 -8.35 -35.53 -33.32
CA ARG A 14 -9.16 -35.27 -32.12
C ARG A 14 -8.32 -35.33 -30.86
N TYR A 15 -7.44 -36.32 -30.71
CA TYR A 15 -6.53 -36.40 -29.55
C TYR A 15 -5.58 -35.23 -29.48
N GLU A 16 -5.03 -34.78 -30.61
CA GLU A 16 -4.22 -33.55 -30.69
C GLU A 16 -5.00 -32.31 -30.24
N LEU A 17 -6.29 -32.20 -30.64
CA LEU A 17 -7.16 -31.10 -30.21
C LEU A 17 -7.48 -31.17 -28.71
N TYR A 18 -7.75 -32.36 -28.18
CA TYR A 18 -7.98 -32.58 -26.74
C TYR A 18 -6.72 -32.29 -25.92
N PHE A 19 -5.55 -32.71 -26.39
CA PHE A 19 -4.27 -32.44 -25.73
C PHE A 19 -3.96 -30.95 -25.74
N SER A 20 -4.16 -30.27 -26.88
CA SER A 20 -4.01 -28.81 -26.99
C SER A 20 -4.95 -28.05 -26.05
N LEU A 21 -6.22 -28.45 -25.97
CA LEU A 21 -7.19 -27.85 -25.05
C LEU A 21 -6.82 -28.10 -23.57
N LEU A 22 -6.38 -29.31 -23.23
CA LEU A 22 -5.97 -29.66 -21.88
C LEU A 22 -4.71 -28.88 -21.46
N LEU A 23 -3.73 -28.77 -22.35
CA LEU A 23 -2.53 -27.98 -22.15
C LEU A 23 -2.89 -26.50 -21.97
N PHE A 24 -3.80 -25.96 -22.78
CA PHE A 24 -4.26 -24.58 -22.67
C PHE A 24 -4.96 -24.31 -21.32
N LEU A 25 -5.84 -25.23 -20.88
CA LEU A 25 -6.50 -25.12 -19.57
C LEU A 25 -5.49 -25.21 -18.41
N PHE A 26 -4.47 -26.07 -18.54
CA PHE A 26 -3.37 -26.14 -17.58
C PHE A 26 -2.58 -24.83 -17.53
N LEU A 27 -2.26 -24.23 -18.68
CA LEU A 27 -1.57 -22.94 -18.76
C LEU A 27 -2.39 -21.81 -18.12
N ILE A 28 -3.71 -21.76 -18.34
CA ILE A 28 -4.59 -20.79 -17.67
C ILE A 28 -4.56 -20.98 -16.14
N LYS A 29 -4.64 -22.23 -15.67
CA LYS A 29 -4.59 -22.54 -14.23
C LYS A 29 -3.25 -22.11 -13.62
N LEU A 30 -2.16 -22.40 -14.31
CA LEU A 30 -0.81 -22.03 -13.92
C LEU A 30 -0.65 -20.50 -13.87
N LEU A 31 -1.11 -19.80 -14.90
CA LEU A 31 -1.10 -18.33 -14.94
C LEU A 31 -1.90 -17.72 -13.78
N GLY A 32 -3.08 -18.28 -13.47
CA GLY A 32 -3.89 -17.85 -12.34
C GLY A 32 -3.16 -17.96 -10.99
N HIS A 33 -2.38 -19.03 -10.79
CA HIS A 33 -1.55 -19.20 -9.59
C HIS A 33 -0.45 -18.13 -9.50
N PHE A 34 0.20 -17.80 -10.62
CA PHE A 34 1.19 -16.73 -10.67
C PHE A 34 0.59 -15.36 -10.36
N VAL A 35 -0.59 -15.04 -10.90
CA VAL A 35 -1.29 -13.78 -10.61
C VAL A 35 -1.65 -13.70 -9.13
N HIS A 36 -2.14 -14.79 -8.53
CA HIS A 36 -2.46 -14.83 -7.11
C HIS A 36 -1.21 -14.62 -6.24
N LEU A 37 -0.10 -15.27 -6.58
CA LEU A 37 1.18 -15.10 -5.90
C LEU A 37 1.69 -13.66 -6.03
N ALA A 38 1.63 -13.07 -7.22
CA ALA A 38 2.03 -11.68 -7.47
C ALA A 38 1.18 -10.69 -6.66
N ASN A 39 -0.13 -10.94 -6.57
CA ASN A 39 -1.03 -10.14 -5.73
C ASN A 39 -0.68 -10.28 -4.24
N HIS A 40 -0.39 -11.49 -3.75
CA HIS A 40 0.03 -11.71 -2.37
C HIS A 40 1.34 -10.95 -2.06
N ILE A 41 2.31 -11.01 -2.98
CA ILE A 41 3.57 -10.24 -2.87
C ILE A 41 3.29 -8.73 -2.83
N LYS A 42 2.43 -8.22 -3.73
CA LYS A 42 2.06 -6.80 -3.77
C LYS A 42 1.39 -6.33 -2.48
N VAL A 43 0.49 -7.15 -1.92
CA VAL A 43 -0.17 -6.87 -0.64
C VAL A 43 0.84 -6.89 0.50
N SER A 44 1.76 -7.86 0.52
CA SER A 44 2.81 -7.93 1.53
C SER A 44 3.75 -6.73 1.48
N ILE A 45 4.21 -6.34 0.28
CA ILE A 45 5.05 -5.14 0.08
C ILE A 45 4.30 -3.90 0.53
N ARG A 46 3.02 -3.77 0.18
CA ARG A 46 2.16 -2.68 0.63
C ARG A 46 2.12 -2.64 2.17
N MET A 47 1.81 -3.74 2.85
CA MET A 47 1.77 -3.77 4.32
C MET A 47 3.10 -3.35 4.97
N VAL A 48 4.23 -3.86 4.46
CA VAL A 48 5.56 -3.50 4.97
C VAL A 48 5.85 -2.01 4.75
N MET A 49 5.54 -1.47 3.57
CA MET A 49 5.75 -0.06 3.25
C MET A 49 4.88 0.87 4.11
N TRP A 50 3.60 0.55 4.30
CA TRP A 50 2.73 1.33 5.18
C TRP A 50 3.19 1.25 6.65
N GLY A 51 3.68 0.09 7.09
CA GLY A 51 4.28 -0.06 8.42
C GLY A 51 5.49 0.86 8.62
N PHE A 52 6.37 0.98 7.63
CA PHE A 52 7.53 1.88 7.68
C PHE A 52 7.13 3.36 7.67
N ILE A 53 6.13 3.74 6.86
CA ILE A 53 5.59 5.11 6.85
C ILE A 53 4.99 5.46 8.22
N LEU A 54 4.33 4.51 8.88
CA LEU A 54 3.73 4.71 10.21
C LEU A 54 4.76 4.71 11.36
N LEU A 55 5.98 4.21 11.14
CA LEU A 55 7.07 4.24 12.11
C LEU A 55 7.71 5.63 12.26
N GLN A 56 7.65 6.48 11.23
CA GLN A 56 8.19 7.85 11.23
C GLN A 56 7.06 8.87 11.44
N GLN A 57 6.70 9.14 12.69
CA GLN A 57 5.63 10.09 13.02
C GLN A 57 6.18 11.49 13.33
N LEU A 58 6.77 12.13 12.32
CA LEU A 58 7.33 13.47 12.42
C LEU A 58 6.46 14.49 11.68
N ILE A 59 6.02 15.54 12.39
CA ILE A 59 5.38 16.70 11.79
C ILE A 59 6.39 17.85 11.76
N VAL A 60 6.52 18.49 10.60
CA VAL A 60 7.42 19.61 10.40
C VAL A 60 6.60 20.84 9.99
N LEU A 61 6.69 21.91 10.77
CA LEU A 61 6.00 23.18 10.54
C LEU A 61 7.03 24.28 10.31
N PHE A 62 6.79 25.17 9.36
CA PHE A 62 7.59 26.39 9.21
C PHE A 62 6.80 27.57 9.77
N LEU A 63 7.36 28.24 10.77
CA LEU A 63 6.70 29.35 11.46
C LEU A 63 7.64 30.55 11.51
N VAL A 64 7.12 31.75 11.24
CA VAL A 64 7.95 32.97 11.25
C VAL A 64 7.20 34.10 11.96
N PHE A 65 7.40 34.19 13.28
CA PHE A 65 6.79 35.23 14.11
C PHE A 65 7.08 36.66 13.62
N LYS A 66 8.25 36.91 13.04
CA LYS A 66 8.65 38.26 12.60
C LYS A 66 7.88 38.77 11.37
N LEU A 67 7.39 37.86 10.52
CA LEU A 67 6.63 38.23 9.32
C LEU A 67 5.12 38.23 9.60
N ASP A 68 4.65 37.27 10.40
CA ASP A 68 3.22 37.02 10.60
C ASP A 68 2.69 37.61 11.92
N GLU A 69 3.56 38.08 12.81
CA GLU A 69 3.23 38.66 14.12
C GLU A 69 2.16 37.85 14.89
N SER A 70 0.95 38.41 15.06
CA SER A 70 -0.16 37.80 15.78
C SER A 70 -0.82 36.63 15.04
N TYR A 71 -0.55 36.45 13.75
CA TYR A 71 -1.03 35.29 12.97
C TYR A 71 -0.18 34.04 13.19
N THR A 72 1.00 34.16 13.79
CA THR A 72 1.77 32.97 14.19
C THR A 72 1.09 32.30 15.37
N PRO A 73 0.65 31.03 15.25
CA PRO A 73 -0.04 30.34 16.33
C PRO A 73 0.88 30.17 17.55
N SER A 74 0.40 30.59 18.71
CA SER A 74 1.10 30.45 20.01
C SER A 74 0.91 29.08 20.65
N LYS A 75 -0.12 28.34 20.23
CA LYS A 75 -0.45 27.00 20.73
C LYS A 75 -1.09 26.19 19.63
N PHE A 76 -0.70 24.93 19.52
CA PHE A 76 -1.38 23.97 18.66
C PHE A 76 -1.57 22.63 19.37
N SER A 77 -2.67 21.96 19.05
CA SER A 77 -3.07 20.66 19.56
C SER A 77 -3.20 19.70 18.39
N ILE A 78 -2.45 18.60 18.45
CA ILE A 78 -2.48 17.53 17.46
C ILE A 78 -3.42 16.46 17.98
N ARG A 79 -4.46 16.17 17.19
CA ARG A 79 -5.48 15.18 17.52
C ARG A 79 -5.60 14.19 16.38
N ALA A 80 -5.69 12.90 16.69
CA ALA A 80 -5.99 11.87 15.70
C ALA A 80 -7.03 10.88 16.22
N GLY A 81 -7.68 10.20 15.28
CA GLY A 81 -8.80 9.29 15.50
C GLY A 81 -9.23 8.67 14.17
N ASP A 82 -10.17 7.74 14.23
CA ASP A 82 -10.78 7.07 13.07
C ASP A 82 -11.86 7.91 12.36
N GLY A 83 -12.33 8.98 13.00
CA GLY A 83 -13.24 9.96 12.43
C GLY A 83 -13.31 11.25 13.25
N PHE A 84 -13.94 12.30 12.70
CA PHE A 84 -14.03 13.62 13.36
C PHE A 84 -14.67 13.57 14.75
N HIS A 85 -15.56 12.62 14.99
CA HIS A 85 -16.27 12.42 16.27
C HIS A 85 -15.43 11.69 17.32
N ASN A 86 -14.30 11.09 16.95
CA ASN A 86 -13.44 10.29 17.84
C ASN A 86 -11.97 10.76 17.77
N LEU A 87 -11.75 12.05 17.53
CA LEU A 87 -10.42 12.65 17.62
C LEU A 87 -9.99 12.77 19.09
N LYS A 88 -8.91 12.08 19.45
CA LYS A 88 -8.26 12.21 20.76
C LYS A 88 -7.03 13.07 20.64
N GLU A 89 -6.79 13.90 21.65
CA GLU A 89 -5.58 14.70 21.73
C GLU A 89 -4.36 13.82 21.99
N ILE A 90 -3.36 13.95 21.12
CA ILE A 90 -2.11 13.19 21.15
C ILE A 90 -1.00 14.04 21.74
N LYS A 91 -0.90 15.30 21.31
CA LYS A 91 0.15 16.21 21.75
C LYS A 91 -0.32 17.65 21.67
N THR A 92 -0.01 18.43 22.70
CA THR A 92 -0.20 19.88 22.69
C THR A 92 1.13 20.54 22.92
N VAL A 93 1.42 21.57 22.14
CA VAL A 93 2.67 22.31 22.19
C VAL A 93 2.37 23.79 22.24
N GLU A 94 3.08 24.47 23.13
CA GLU A 94 3.05 25.92 23.29
C GLU A 94 4.34 26.47 22.69
N LEU A 95 4.20 27.48 21.84
CA LEU A 95 5.28 28.12 21.12
C LEU A 95 5.35 29.59 21.52
N VAL A 96 6.54 30.03 21.91
CA VAL A 96 6.79 31.44 22.21
C VAL A 96 7.65 32.03 21.09
N LYS A 97 7.04 32.84 20.22
CA LYS A 97 7.71 33.55 19.12
C LYS A 97 8.60 32.65 18.24
N ALA A 98 8.08 31.48 17.86
CA ALA A 98 8.81 30.53 17.04
C ALA A 98 9.24 31.14 15.70
N THR A 99 10.47 30.85 15.28
CA THR A 99 11.05 31.31 14.02
C THR A 99 11.86 30.19 13.38
N GLY A 100 11.48 29.76 12.18
CA GLY A 100 12.10 28.68 11.42
C GLY A 100 11.30 27.37 11.44
N TRP A 101 12.01 26.26 11.21
CA TRP A 101 11.44 24.91 11.17
C TRP A 101 11.23 24.36 12.59
N VAL A 102 10.02 23.92 12.88
CA VAL A 102 9.61 23.27 14.14
C VAL A 102 9.36 21.80 13.85
N TYR A 103 10.13 20.94 14.53
CA TYR A 103 10.08 19.49 14.37
C TYR A 103 9.32 18.87 15.54
N LEU A 104 8.30 18.07 15.24
CA LEU A 104 7.35 17.55 16.22
C LEU A 104 7.25 16.03 16.08
N SER A 105 7.95 15.33 16.96
CA SER A 105 7.80 13.88 17.08
C SER A 105 6.50 13.55 17.81
N LEU A 106 5.68 12.69 17.19
CA LEU A 106 4.48 12.10 17.80
C LEU A 106 4.78 10.76 18.48
N SER A 107 5.95 10.17 18.25
CA SER A 107 6.37 9.00 19.01
C SER A 107 6.56 9.43 20.46
N GLY A 108 6.00 8.69 21.43
CA GLY A 108 6.04 9.03 22.86
C GLY A 108 7.43 9.09 23.51
N ALA A 109 8.50 8.92 22.73
CA ALA A 109 9.86 9.28 23.14
C ALA A 109 10.01 10.80 23.05
N ASP A 110 9.63 11.51 24.12
CA ASP A 110 10.05 12.89 24.35
C ASP A 110 11.50 12.83 24.89
N PRO A 111 12.53 13.23 24.12
CA PRO A 111 13.89 13.31 24.63
C PRO A 111 14.00 14.60 25.44
N ARG A 112 13.48 14.59 26.66
CA ARG A 112 13.82 15.62 27.65
C ARG A 112 15.16 15.28 28.29
#